data_AF-A0A7S4BDY3-F1
#
_entry.id   AF-A0A7S4BDY3-F1
#
_cell.length_a   1.000
_cell.length_b   1.000
_cell.length_c   1.000
_cell.angle_alpha   90.00
_cell.angle_beta   90.00
_cell.angle_gamma   90.00
#
_symmetry.space_group_name_H-M   'P 1'
#
loop_
_entity.id
_entity.type
_entity.pdbx_description
1 polymer ?
#
loop_
_entity_poly.entity_id
_entity_poly.type
_entity_poly.pdbx_seq_one_letter_code
_entity_poly.pdbx_strand_id
1 'polypeptide(L)'
;AALASSASMMTLRAVQLRSVGVAATSARRTFSVSTAQAKSSLPDVVLVDGCRIPFQPSGGAYNDLMAYDLSRMALHGLLTKTAVKPTDIDYVLWGTVIQEVKTSNIARDASIGAGIPSNVPAHTVTQACISANQAICSAISQIQTGNAEVVIAGGVETFSDVPIRFSRPMRKAFLGLGKAKTMSKKMKLFSGVKAKDLAPEAPAIANFTTGEVMGHNTDRLCDRFGITREEQDAYALRSHQAANKVARQARG
;
A
#
# COMPACT_ATOMS: atom_id res chain seq x y z
N ALA A 1 25.06 -13.11 -21.55
CA ALA A 1 25.11 -12.20 -20.39
C ALA A 1 23.94 -12.55 -19.48
N ALA A 2 24.22 -13.34 -18.46
CA ALA A 2 23.27 -13.82 -17.47
C ALA A 2 23.08 -12.75 -16.38
N LEU A 3 21.83 -12.40 -16.07
CA LEU A 3 21.48 -11.75 -14.82
C LEU A 3 20.56 -12.72 -14.11
N ALA A 4 21.16 -13.60 -13.31
CA ALA A 4 20.47 -14.40 -12.33
C ALA A 4 20.08 -13.47 -11.17
N SER A 5 18.78 -13.32 -10.95
CA SER A 5 18.24 -12.65 -9.76
C SER A 5 18.47 -13.56 -8.56
N SER A 6 19.49 -13.29 -7.75
CA SER A 6 19.67 -13.95 -6.46
C SER A 6 18.66 -13.37 -5.47
N ALA A 7 17.64 -14.17 -5.12
CA ALA A 7 16.88 -13.93 -3.90
C ALA A 7 17.76 -14.34 -2.72
N SER A 8 18.48 -13.37 -2.13
CA SER A 8 19.26 -13.61 -0.91
C SER A 8 18.30 -13.63 0.28
N MET A 9 17.93 -14.82 0.78
CA MET A 9 17.20 -14.97 2.04
C MET A 9 18.19 -14.76 3.20
N MET A 10 18.11 -13.61 3.86
CA MET A 10 18.79 -13.39 5.13
C MET A 10 17.88 -13.90 6.25
N THR A 11 18.11 -15.13 6.70
CA THR A 11 17.38 -15.74 7.81
C THR A 11 17.86 -15.13 9.13
N LEU A 12 17.08 -14.23 9.73
CA LEU A 12 17.31 -13.80 11.11
C LEU A 12 16.96 -14.96 12.04
N ARG A 13 17.98 -15.56 12.66
CA ARG A 13 17.81 -16.62 13.68
C ARG A 13 17.25 -16.00 14.96
N ALA A 14 16.06 -16.43 15.36
CA ALA A 14 15.58 -16.23 16.73
C ALA A 14 16.47 -17.03 17.70
N VAL A 15 17.00 -16.36 18.71
CA VAL A 15 17.76 -17.00 19.79
C VAL A 15 16.81 -17.86 20.62
N GLN A 16 17.17 -19.13 20.76
CA GLN A 16 16.38 -20.17 21.40
C GLN A 16 16.39 -19.98 22.92
N LEU A 17 15.25 -19.61 23.52
CA LEU A 17 15.07 -19.59 24.97
C LEU A 17 14.81 -21.02 25.47
N ARG A 18 15.64 -21.46 26.41
CA ARG A 18 15.55 -22.77 27.08
C ARG A 18 14.23 -22.90 27.85
N SER A 19 13.61 -24.08 27.76
CA SER A 19 12.42 -24.45 28.52
C SER A 19 12.73 -24.55 30.02
N VAL A 20 12.13 -23.66 30.82
CA VAL A 20 12.00 -23.85 32.26
C VAL A 20 10.58 -24.36 32.51
N GLY A 21 10.46 -25.55 33.11
CA GLY A 21 9.16 -26.17 33.41
C GLY A 21 8.34 -25.31 34.36
N VAL A 22 7.06 -25.11 34.07
CA VAL A 22 6.13 -24.38 34.93
C VAL A 22 5.04 -25.34 35.37
N ALA A 23 5.03 -25.66 36.68
CA ALA A 23 3.91 -26.30 37.34
C ALA A 23 2.71 -25.34 37.33
N ALA A 24 1.56 -25.81 36.86
CA ALA A 24 0.34 -25.03 36.75
C ALA A 24 -0.24 -24.72 38.14
N THR A 25 0.01 -23.51 38.63
CA THR A 25 -0.78 -22.89 39.71
C THR A 25 -1.63 -21.78 39.09
N SER A 26 -2.95 -21.99 39.14
CA SER A 26 -3.95 -21.02 38.68
C SER A 26 -3.97 -19.82 39.64
N ALA A 27 -3.10 -18.85 39.40
CA ALA A 27 -3.17 -17.53 39.99
C ALA A 27 -3.80 -16.60 38.95
N ARG A 28 -5.02 -16.11 39.24
CA ARG A 28 -5.65 -15.00 38.51
C ARG A 28 -4.66 -13.82 38.49
N ARG A 29 -3.99 -13.59 37.36
CA ARG A 29 -3.19 -12.38 37.15
C ARG A 29 -4.15 -11.20 37.03
N THR A 30 -4.32 -10.47 38.12
CA THR A 30 -4.86 -9.11 38.09
C THR A 30 -3.81 -8.23 37.40
N PHE A 31 -4.08 -7.81 36.17
CA PHE A 31 -3.29 -6.77 35.52
C PHE A 31 -3.58 -5.45 36.23
N SER A 32 -2.73 -5.05 37.18
CA SER A 32 -2.73 -3.65 37.63
C SER A 32 -2.09 -2.83 36.51
N VAL A 33 -2.88 -1.98 35.86
CA VAL A 33 -2.34 -0.94 34.98
C VAL A 33 -1.60 0.04 35.89
N SER A 34 -0.29 -0.16 36.03
CA SER A 34 0.59 0.87 36.58
C SER A 34 0.58 2.05 35.62
N THR A 35 0.00 3.16 36.03
CA THR A 35 -0.04 4.45 35.31
C THR A 35 1.30 5.19 35.34
N ALA A 36 2.37 4.57 35.81
CA ALA A 36 3.72 5.09 35.66
C ALA A 36 4.19 4.86 34.22
N GLN A 37 3.84 5.80 33.34
CA GLN A 37 4.32 5.88 31.97
C GLN A 37 5.85 6.09 32.03
N ALA A 38 6.61 5.00 31.93
CA ALA A 38 8.06 5.08 31.79
C ALA A 38 8.35 5.93 30.55
N LYS A 39 8.98 7.10 30.72
CA LYS A 39 9.43 7.93 29.59
C LYS A 39 10.30 7.05 28.69
N SER A 40 9.83 6.77 27.49
CA SER A 40 10.65 6.08 26.50
C SER A 40 11.89 6.92 26.23
N SER A 41 13.06 6.29 26.16
CA SER A 41 14.32 6.96 25.78
C SER A 41 14.38 7.35 24.30
N LEU A 42 13.32 7.07 23.53
CA LEU A 42 13.20 7.43 22.12
C LEU A 42 12.65 8.85 21.99
N PRO A 43 13.03 9.59 20.93
CA PRO A 43 12.49 10.92 20.70
C PRO A 43 10.97 10.86 20.47
N ASP A 44 10.28 11.88 20.97
CA ASP A 44 8.84 12.03 20.75
C ASP A 44 8.57 12.32 19.28
N VAL A 45 7.62 11.59 18.70
CA VAL A 45 7.18 11.78 17.30
C VAL A 45 5.78 12.37 17.31
N VAL A 46 5.59 13.45 16.56
CA VAL A 46 4.31 14.17 16.49
C VAL A 46 3.80 14.25 15.05
N LEU A 47 2.47 14.26 14.90
CA LEU A 47 1.81 14.60 13.64
C LEU A 47 1.54 16.10 13.62
N VAL A 48 2.23 16.83 12.74
CA VAL A 48 2.02 18.28 12.56
C VAL A 48 0.63 18.55 11.96
N ASP A 49 0.35 17.95 10.81
CA ASP A 49 -0.95 18.03 10.14
C ASP A 49 -1.07 16.92 9.09
N GLY A 50 -2.28 16.70 8.59
CA GLY A 50 -2.58 15.76 7.52
C GLY A 50 -3.55 16.32 6.47
N CYS A 51 -3.50 15.74 5.28
CA CYS A 51 -4.44 16.04 4.22
C CYS A 51 -4.73 14.79 3.39
N ARG A 52 -5.79 14.85 2.57
CA ARG A 52 -6.10 13.86 1.56
C ARG A 52 -6.88 14.50 0.43
N ILE A 53 -6.79 13.92 -0.75
CA ILE A 53 -7.74 14.23 -1.81
C ILE A 53 -9.13 13.65 -1.48
N PRO A 54 -10.22 14.20 -2.04
CA PRO A 54 -11.54 13.61 -1.93
C PRO A 54 -11.55 12.14 -2.41
N PHE A 55 -12.16 11.23 -1.65
CA PHE A 55 -12.34 9.87 -2.13
C PHE A 55 -13.48 9.84 -3.14
N GLN A 56 -13.20 9.30 -4.33
CA GLN A 56 -14.13 9.23 -5.46
C GLN A 56 -14.38 7.76 -5.82
N PRO A 57 -15.58 7.41 -6.32
CA PRO A 57 -15.81 6.11 -6.91
C PRO A 57 -14.85 5.86 -8.08
N SER A 58 -14.35 4.63 -8.18
CA SER A 58 -13.52 4.17 -9.30
C SER A 58 -14.30 4.31 -10.62
N GLY A 59 -13.62 4.77 -11.68
CA GLY A 59 -14.27 5.11 -12.96
C GLY A 59 -15.05 6.43 -12.96
N GLY A 60 -15.01 7.19 -11.86
CA GLY A 60 -15.63 8.50 -11.73
C GLY A 60 -14.68 9.66 -12.05
N ALA A 61 -14.63 10.66 -11.16
CA ALA A 61 -13.92 11.92 -11.39
C ALA A 61 -12.39 11.81 -11.60
N TYR A 62 -11.78 10.68 -11.25
CA TYR A 62 -10.34 10.42 -11.41
C TYR A 62 -10.06 9.39 -12.51
N ASN A 63 -10.98 9.18 -13.45
CA ASN A 63 -10.84 8.15 -14.47
C ASN A 63 -9.61 8.35 -15.37
N ASP A 64 -9.27 9.61 -15.67
CA ASP A 64 -8.19 9.95 -16.59
C ASP A 64 -6.88 10.30 -15.85
N LEU A 65 -6.78 9.97 -14.56
CA LEU A 65 -5.63 10.29 -13.71
C LEU A 65 -4.91 9.03 -13.27
N MET A 66 -3.58 9.09 -13.30
CA MET A 66 -2.73 8.04 -12.76
C MET A 66 -2.61 8.18 -11.24
N ALA A 67 -2.23 7.09 -10.55
CA ALA A 67 -1.90 7.16 -9.12
C ALA A 67 -0.85 8.23 -8.82
N TYR A 68 0.07 8.46 -9.75
CA TYR A 68 1.07 9.53 -9.69
C TYR A 68 0.43 10.92 -9.54
N ASP A 69 -0.59 11.23 -10.35
CA ASP A 69 -1.27 12.53 -10.30
C ASP A 69 -2.01 12.73 -8.99
N LEU A 70 -2.68 11.67 -8.52
CA LEU A 70 -3.37 11.68 -7.22
C LEU A 70 -2.39 11.93 -6.07
N SER A 71 -1.22 11.28 -6.09
CA SER A 71 -0.17 11.47 -5.10
C SER A 71 0.42 12.87 -5.16
N ARG A 72 0.70 13.38 -6.37
CA ARG A 72 1.22 14.73 -6.58
C ARG A 72 0.26 15.79 -6.04
N MET A 73 -1.04 15.63 -6.30
CA MET A 73 -2.07 16.53 -5.76
C MET A 73 -2.12 16.49 -4.22
N ALA A 74 -2.07 15.29 -3.63
CA ALA A 74 -2.07 15.14 -2.17
C ALA A 74 -0.82 15.76 -1.53
N LEU A 75 0.37 15.49 -2.07
CA LEU A 75 1.64 16.04 -1.59
C LEU A 75 1.68 17.56 -1.74
N HIS A 76 1.31 18.09 -2.91
CA HIS A 76 1.26 19.53 -3.13
C HIS A 76 0.24 20.21 -2.19
N GLY A 77 -0.93 19.59 -1.99
CA GLY A 77 -1.94 20.06 -1.05
C GLY A 77 -1.43 20.10 0.39
N LEU A 78 -0.66 19.08 0.81
CA LEU A 78 -0.02 19.04 2.12
C LEU A 78 0.97 20.19 2.29
N LEU A 79 1.91 20.35 1.34
CA LEU A 79 2.91 21.41 1.37
C LEU A 79 2.28 22.80 1.41
N THR A 80 1.20 23.01 0.64
CA THR A 80 0.45 24.26 0.62
C THR A 80 -0.24 24.51 1.97
N LYS A 81 -0.83 23.48 2.57
CA LYS A 81 -1.57 23.59 3.83
C LYS A 81 -0.65 23.83 5.03
N THR A 82 0.49 23.16 5.08
CA THR A 82 1.41 23.20 6.23
C THR A 82 2.45 24.30 6.13
N ALA A 83 2.64 24.90 4.94
CA ALA A 83 3.68 25.88 4.66
C ALA A 83 5.11 25.40 5.01
N VAL A 84 5.32 24.08 5.09
CA VAL A 84 6.64 23.46 5.29
C VAL A 84 7.47 23.69 4.03
N LYS A 85 8.71 24.15 4.19
CA LYS A 85 9.59 24.33 3.05
C LYS A 85 9.96 22.95 2.51
N PRO A 86 9.88 22.71 1.19
CA PRO A 86 10.24 21.42 0.62
C PRO A 86 11.68 20.96 0.93
N THR A 87 12.58 21.91 1.21
CA THR A 87 13.97 21.67 1.61
C THR A 87 14.15 21.14 3.02
N ASP A 88 13.14 21.30 3.88
CA ASP A 88 13.19 20.86 5.28
C ASP A 88 12.73 19.41 5.43
N ILE A 89 12.33 18.74 4.32
CA ILE A 89 11.87 17.36 4.31
C ILE A 89 13.09 16.44 4.13
N ASP A 90 13.27 15.51 5.07
CA ASP A 90 14.39 14.55 5.02
C ASP A 90 14.02 13.28 4.27
N TYR A 91 12.74 12.88 4.27
CA TYR A 91 12.30 11.63 3.68
C TYR A 91 10.83 11.63 3.27
N VAL A 92 10.48 10.88 2.22
CA VAL A 92 9.08 10.59 1.84
C VAL A 92 8.78 9.10 1.78
N LEU A 93 7.73 8.67 2.49
CA LEU A 93 7.26 7.28 2.56
C LEU A 93 5.82 7.21 2.06
N TRP A 94 5.58 6.43 1.00
CA TRP A 94 4.28 6.42 0.35
C TRP A 94 3.76 5.01 0.11
N GLY A 95 2.58 4.71 0.63
CA GLY A 95 1.93 3.42 0.51
C GLY A 95 1.08 3.29 -0.76
N THR A 96 1.18 2.17 -1.46
CA THR A 96 0.27 1.80 -2.57
C THR A 96 0.34 0.29 -2.83
N VAL A 97 -0.75 -0.31 -3.31
CA VAL A 97 -0.83 -1.75 -3.59
C VAL A 97 -0.73 -2.02 -5.09
N ILE A 98 -1.55 -1.34 -5.90
CA ILE A 98 -1.52 -1.52 -7.35
C ILE A 98 -0.42 -0.64 -7.94
N GLN A 99 0.71 -1.27 -8.23
CA GLN A 99 1.87 -0.58 -8.80
C GLN A 99 1.70 -0.34 -10.29
N GLU A 100 1.88 0.91 -10.71
CA GLU A 100 2.04 1.27 -12.11
C GLU A 100 3.52 1.10 -12.52
N VAL A 101 3.76 0.41 -13.62
CA VAL A 101 5.12 0.01 -14.06
C VAL A 101 5.96 1.24 -14.41
N LYS A 102 5.34 2.30 -14.96
CA LYS A 102 6.02 3.55 -15.27
C LYS A 102 6.52 4.30 -14.04
N THR A 103 5.84 4.13 -12.90
CA THR A 103 6.13 4.83 -11.64
C THR A 103 6.40 3.82 -10.53
N SER A 104 7.38 2.94 -10.76
CA SER A 104 7.73 1.86 -9.84
C SER A 104 8.03 2.32 -8.41
N ASN A 105 8.53 3.56 -8.26
CA ASN A 105 8.67 4.23 -6.98
C ASN A 105 7.83 5.50 -7.01
N ILE A 106 6.51 5.33 -6.94
CA ILE A 106 5.55 6.44 -6.97
C ILE A 106 5.82 7.49 -5.90
N ALA A 107 6.33 7.11 -4.73
CA ALA A 107 6.75 8.06 -3.70
C ALA A 107 7.76 9.07 -4.25
N ARG A 108 8.76 8.58 -4.99
CA ARG A 108 9.83 9.40 -5.57
C ARG A 108 9.33 10.27 -6.70
N ASP A 109 8.63 9.69 -7.67
CA ASP A 109 8.14 10.43 -8.82
C ASP A 109 7.17 11.52 -8.37
N ALA A 110 6.18 11.18 -7.53
CA ALA A 110 5.18 12.13 -7.06
C ALA A 110 5.77 13.23 -6.16
N SER A 111 6.81 12.93 -5.37
CA SER A 111 7.53 13.93 -4.58
C SER A 111 8.18 14.99 -5.45
N ILE A 112 8.92 14.57 -6.48
CA ILE A 112 9.53 15.51 -7.44
C ILE A 112 8.44 16.32 -8.14
N GLY A 113 7.37 15.65 -8.59
CA GLY A 113 6.23 16.32 -9.23
C GLY A 113 5.50 17.32 -8.34
N ALA A 114 5.58 17.16 -7.01
CA ALA A 114 4.98 18.06 -6.03
C ALA A 114 5.91 19.22 -5.61
N GLY A 115 7.14 19.27 -6.13
CA GLY A 115 8.13 20.31 -5.82
C GLY A 115 9.09 19.97 -4.68
N ILE A 116 9.12 18.70 -4.22
CA ILE A 116 10.11 18.24 -3.25
C ILE A 116 11.46 18.06 -3.98
N PRO A 117 12.57 18.60 -3.43
CA PRO A 117 13.88 18.53 -4.07
C PRO A 117 14.35 17.11 -4.39
N SER A 118 15.09 16.95 -5.49
CA SER A 118 15.56 15.65 -5.94
C SER A 118 16.64 15.03 -5.02
N ASN A 119 17.23 15.76 -4.08
CA ASN A 119 18.11 15.19 -3.06
C ASN A 119 17.34 14.50 -1.92
N VAL A 120 16.03 14.75 -1.75
CA VAL A 120 15.21 14.12 -0.71
C VAL A 120 14.90 12.67 -1.09
N PRO A 121 15.38 11.67 -0.32
CA PRO A 121 15.07 10.27 -0.59
C PRO A 121 13.59 9.97 -0.40
N ALA A 122 13.07 9.04 -1.21
CA ALA A 122 11.70 8.59 -1.13
C ALA A 122 11.58 7.12 -1.53
N HIS A 123 10.74 6.36 -0.85
CA HIS A 123 10.42 5.01 -1.28
C HIS A 123 8.96 4.63 -1.07
N THR A 124 8.53 3.70 -1.91
CA THR A 124 7.18 3.17 -1.92
C THR A 124 7.11 1.91 -1.07
N VAL A 125 6.07 1.79 -0.26
CA VAL A 125 5.81 0.61 0.58
C VAL A 125 4.49 -0.05 0.19
N THR A 126 4.44 -1.37 0.33
CA THR A 126 3.22 -2.15 0.07
C THR A 126 2.97 -3.13 1.21
N GLN A 127 1.82 -2.99 1.84
CA GLN A 127 1.29 -3.88 2.87
C GLN A 127 -0.24 -3.94 2.79
N ALA A 128 -0.76 -4.33 1.62
CA ALA A 128 -2.19 -4.41 1.33
C ALA A 128 -2.96 -3.13 1.76
N CYS A 129 -4.17 -3.27 2.31
CA CYS A 129 -5.01 -2.15 2.75
C CYS A 129 -4.35 -1.23 3.79
N ILE A 130 -3.30 -1.70 4.47
CA ILE A 130 -2.58 -0.94 5.51
C ILE A 130 -1.26 -0.35 4.99
N SER A 131 -1.03 -0.29 3.67
CA SER A 131 0.19 0.27 3.09
C SER A 131 0.48 1.70 3.56
N ALA A 132 -0.54 2.56 3.65
CA ALA A 132 -0.38 3.92 4.16
C ALA A 132 -0.01 3.95 5.65
N ASN A 133 -0.58 3.04 6.46
CA ASN A 133 -0.19 2.89 7.87
C ASN A 133 1.25 2.40 7.99
N GLN A 134 1.67 1.48 7.13
CA GLN A 134 3.06 1.01 7.10
C GLN A 134 4.02 2.15 6.76
N ALA A 135 3.64 3.06 5.86
CA ALA A 135 4.44 4.26 5.58
C ALA A 135 4.60 5.14 6.83
N ILE A 136 3.52 5.34 7.60
CA ILE A 136 3.55 6.09 8.87
C ILE A 136 4.43 5.38 9.92
N CYS A 137 4.28 4.06 10.09
CA CYS A 137 5.13 3.29 11.01
C CYS A 137 6.61 3.36 10.64
N SER A 138 6.92 3.26 9.33
CA SER A 138 8.28 3.43 8.82
C SER A 138 8.81 4.85 9.08
N ALA A 139 7.96 5.89 8.98
CA ALA A 139 8.35 7.27 9.25
C ALA A 139 8.70 7.48 10.73
N ILE A 140 7.85 6.97 11.62
CA ILE A 140 8.11 6.99 13.06
C ILE A 140 9.45 6.31 13.36
N SER A 141 9.73 5.18 12.71
CA SER A 141 11.01 4.46 12.89
C SER A 141 12.20 5.27 12.38
N GLN A 142 12.09 5.98 11.24
CA GLN A 142 13.15 6.87 10.75
C GLN A 142 13.46 7.99 11.74
N ILE A 143 12.42 8.59 12.34
CA ILE A 143 12.58 9.67 13.33
C ILE A 143 13.17 9.12 14.63
N GLN A 144 12.64 8.01 15.14
CA GLN A 144 13.11 7.40 16.39
C GLN A 144 14.55 6.90 16.33
N THR A 145 15.01 6.51 15.15
CA THR A 145 16.39 6.07 14.92
C THR A 145 17.36 7.22 14.65
N GLY A 146 16.88 8.46 14.55
CA GLY A 146 17.69 9.65 14.26
C GLY A 146 18.14 9.76 12.80
N ASN A 147 17.53 9.00 11.89
CA ASN A 147 17.86 9.03 10.46
C ASN A 147 17.15 10.15 9.69
N ALA A 148 16.10 10.73 10.27
CA ALA A 148 15.33 11.84 9.71
C ALA A 148 14.67 12.64 10.85
N GLU A 149 14.40 13.92 10.65
CA GLU A 149 13.64 14.76 11.58
C GLU A 149 12.24 15.05 11.02
N VAL A 150 12.14 15.33 9.72
CA VAL A 150 10.89 15.66 9.04
C VAL A 150 10.62 14.64 7.93
N VAL A 151 9.54 13.87 8.09
CA VAL A 151 9.15 12.82 7.14
C VAL A 151 7.71 13.03 6.69
N ILE A 152 7.48 12.99 5.38
CA ILE A 152 6.12 12.91 4.83
C ILE A 152 5.75 11.43 4.69
N ALA A 153 4.62 11.05 5.28
CA ALA A 153 4.08 9.70 5.19
C ALA A 153 2.63 9.71 4.71
N GLY A 154 2.25 8.74 3.89
CA GLY A 154 0.89 8.63 3.39
C GLY A 154 0.74 7.50 2.39
N GLY A 155 -0.16 7.66 1.43
CA GLY A 155 -0.36 6.68 0.38
C GLY A 155 -1.38 7.10 -0.66
N VAL A 156 -1.48 6.28 -1.69
CA VAL A 156 -2.37 6.46 -2.82
C VAL A 156 -2.88 5.11 -3.31
N GLU A 157 -4.07 5.12 -3.90
CA GLU A 157 -4.56 3.98 -4.66
C GLU A 157 -5.48 4.47 -5.78
N THR A 158 -5.51 3.75 -6.90
CA THR A 158 -6.50 3.96 -7.96
C THR A 158 -6.90 2.63 -8.59
N PHE A 159 -8.22 2.43 -8.73
CA PHE A 159 -8.77 1.32 -9.51
C PHE A 159 -9.27 1.77 -10.89
N SER A 160 -9.13 3.05 -11.23
CA SER A 160 -9.55 3.57 -12.53
C SER A 160 -8.54 3.26 -13.64
N ASP A 161 -7.26 3.15 -13.29
CA ASP A 161 -6.15 2.90 -14.24
C ASP A 161 -5.34 1.67 -13.79
N VAL A 162 -6.00 0.51 -13.72
CA VAL A 162 -5.33 -0.74 -13.30
C VAL A 162 -4.62 -1.38 -14.49
N PRO A 163 -3.32 -1.74 -14.38
CA PRO A 163 -2.58 -2.36 -15.47
C PRO A 163 -3.20 -3.69 -15.93
N ILE A 164 -3.62 -3.74 -17.19
CA ILE A 164 -4.12 -4.96 -17.84
C ILE A 164 -2.92 -5.78 -18.33
N ARG A 165 -2.93 -7.09 -18.05
CA ARG A 165 -1.83 -7.99 -18.45
C ARG A 165 -2.27 -8.89 -19.59
N PHE A 166 -1.29 -9.42 -20.33
CA PHE A 166 -1.51 -10.58 -21.20
C PHE A 166 -1.05 -11.86 -20.49
N SER A 167 -1.45 -13.01 -21.05
CA SER A 167 -1.01 -14.30 -20.53
C SER A 167 0.51 -14.47 -20.56
N ARG A 168 1.04 -15.35 -19.70
CA ARG A 168 2.49 -15.57 -19.59
C ARG A 168 3.15 -15.97 -20.92
N PRO A 169 2.60 -16.89 -21.74
CA PRO A 169 3.15 -17.20 -23.06
C PRO A 169 3.23 -15.99 -23.97
N MET A 170 2.17 -15.18 -24.02
CA MET A 170 2.09 -13.98 -24.86
C MET A 170 3.13 -12.92 -24.44
N ARG A 171 3.23 -12.63 -23.13
CA ARG A 171 4.25 -11.71 -22.60
C ARG A 171 5.66 -12.18 -22.93
N LYS A 172 5.94 -13.49 -22.83
CA LYS A 172 7.25 -14.06 -23.17
C LYS A 172 7.56 -13.92 -24.66
N ALA A 173 6.57 -14.11 -25.53
CA ALA A 173 6.72 -13.91 -26.97
C ALA A 173 7.04 -12.44 -27.31
N PHE A 174 6.27 -11.48 -26.78
CA PHE A 174 6.51 -10.05 -26.99
C PHE A 174 7.85 -9.55 -26.43
N LEU A 175 8.22 -9.94 -25.21
CA LEU A 175 9.53 -9.59 -24.65
C LEU A 175 10.70 -10.26 -25.40
N GLY A 176 10.45 -11.44 -25.99
CA GLY A 176 11.41 -12.16 -26.82
C GLY A 176 11.63 -11.54 -28.20
N LEU A 177 10.63 -10.84 -28.75
CA LEU A 177 10.71 -10.22 -30.07
C LEU A 177 11.85 -9.21 -30.18
N GLY A 178 12.06 -8.39 -29.15
CA GLY A 178 13.15 -7.42 -29.11
C GLY A 178 14.55 -8.06 -29.14
N LYS A 179 14.67 -9.33 -28.76
CA LYS A 179 15.93 -10.08 -28.74
C LYS A 179 16.16 -10.93 -30.01
N ALA A 180 15.13 -11.15 -30.83
CA ALA A 180 15.20 -12.01 -32.00
C ALA A 180 15.60 -11.21 -33.26
N LYS A 181 16.81 -11.48 -33.78
CA LYS A 181 17.34 -10.80 -34.98
C LYS A 181 16.79 -11.34 -36.31
N THR A 182 16.25 -12.56 -36.33
CA THR A 182 15.83 -13.26 -37.56
C THR A 182 14.33 -13.53 -37.56
N MET A 183 13.67 -13.38 -38.72
CA MET A 183 12.23 -13.62 -38.88
C MET A 183 11.79 -15.04 -38.49
N SER A 184 12.62 -16.05 -38.75
CA SER A 184 12.37 -17.44 -38.32
C SER A 184 12.32 -17.60 -36.79
N LYS A 185 13.23 -16.93 -36.08
CA LYS A 185 13.24 -16.91 -34.60
C LYS A 185 12.05 -16.13 -34.04
N LYS A 186 11.63 -15.04 -34.71
CA LYS A 186 10.43 -14.30 -34.34
C LYS A 186 9.17 -15.16 -34.47
N MET A 187 9.00 -15.86 -35.58
CA MET A 187 7.83 -16.75 -35.79
C MET A 187 7.80 -17.90 -34.77
N LYS A 188 8.96 -18.46 -34.42
CA LYS A 188 9.08 -19.52 -33.40
C LYS A 188 8.73 -19.05 -31.98
N LEU A 189 8.78 -17.75 -31.69
CA LEU A 189 8.34 -17.22 -30.38
C LEU A 189 6.83 -17.26 -30.22
N PHE A 190 6.09 -17.15 -31.32
CA PHE A 190 4.61 -17.19 -31.33
C PHE A 190 4.06 -18.60 -31.53
N SER A 191 4.87 -19.60 -31.89
CA SER A 191 4.40 -20.97 -32.11
C SER A 191 3.81 -21.64 -30.86
N GLY A 192 4.04 -21.08 -29.66
CA GLY A 192 3.46 -21.54 -28.40
C GLY A 192 2.29 -20.70 -27.88
N VAL A 193 1.88 -19.65 -28.61
CA VAL A 193 0.79 -18.74 -28.23
C VAL A 193 -0.51 -19.26 -28.83
N LYS A 194 -1.52 -19.52 -27.99
CA LYS A 194 -2.85 -19.96 -28.44
C LYS A 194 -3.73 -18.74 -28.70
N ALA A 195 -4.80 -18.90 -29.50
CA ALA A 195 -5.75 -17.80 -29.76
C ALA A 195 -6.34 -17.20 -28.46
N LYS A 196 -6.55 -18.03 -27.43
CA LYS A 196 -7.00 -17.59 -26.09
C LYS A 196 -5.99 -16.74 -25.32
N ASP A 197 -4.70 -16.81 -25.66
CA ASP A 197 -3.63 -16.04 -25.02
C ASP A 197 -3.60 -14.58 -25.52
N LEU A 198 -4.39 -14.27 -26.55
CA LEU A 198 -4.60 -12.90 -27.04
C LEU A 198 -5.59 -12.12 -26.17
N ALA A 199 -6.45 -12.80 -25.41
CA ALA A 199 -7.38 -12.16 -24.50
C ALA A 199 -6.62 -11.52 -23.32
N PRO A 200 -6.95 -10.28 -22.93
CA PRO A 200 -6.35 -9.66 -21.76
C PRO A 200 -6.74 -10.40 -20.47
N GLU A 201 -5.77 -10.56 -19.58
CA GLU A 201 -5.98 -10.98 -18.19
C GLU A 201 -6.44 -9.76 -17.40
N ALA A 202 -7.73 -9.73 -17.06
CA ALA A 202 -8.28 -8.71 -16.19
C ALA A 202 -7.62 -8.77 -14.79
N PRO A 203 -7.53 -7.64 -14.08
CA PRO A 203 -6.97 -7.61 -12.73
C PRO A 203 -7.75 -8.55 -11.81
N ALA A 204 -7.06 -9.50 -11.18
CA ALA A 204 -7.69 -10.43 -10.25
C ALA A 204 -8.07 -9.70 -8.95
N ILE A 205 -9.37 -9.63 -8.65
CA ILE A 205 -9.90 -9.15 -7.36
C ILE A 205 -9.76 -10.25 -6.28
N ALA A 206 -9.51 -11.49 -6.70
CA ALA A 206 -9.26 -12.61 -5.81
C ALA A 206 -7.85 -12.57 -5.22
N ASN A 207 -7.74 -12.96 -3.94
CA ASN A 207 -6.46 -13.17 -3.30
C ASN A 207 -5.67 -14.26 -4.02
N PHE A 208 -4.40 -14.02 -4.30
CA PHE A 208 -3.56 -14.96 -5.03
C PHE A 208 -3.42 -16.31 -4.33
N THR A 209 -3.26 -16.30 -3.00
CA THR A 209 -3.00 -17.53 -2.23
C THR A 209 -4.26 -18.35 -1.98
N THR A 210 -5.38 -17.71 -1.67
CA THR A 210 -6.61 -18.40 -1.28
C THR A 210 -7.59 -18.59 -2.45
N GLY A 211 -7.42 -17.84 -3.55
CA GLY A 211 -8.39 -17.79 -4.64
C GLY A 211 -9.72 -17.14 -4.27
N GLU A 212 -9.88 -16.69 -3.02
CA GLU A 212 -11.10 -16.07 -2.52
C GLU A 212 -11.09 -14.56 -2.79
N VAL A 213 -12.21 -14.03 -3.27
CA VAL A 213 -12.47 -12.59 -3.31
C VAL A 213 -12.75 -12.07 -1.89
N MET A 214 -12.31 -10.86 -1.58
CA MET A 214 -12.43 -10.27 -0.24
C MET A 214 -13.89 -10.26 0.30
N GLY A 215 -14.89 -10.07 -0.56
CA GLY A 215 -16.30 -10.13 -0.17
C GLY A 215 -16.71 -11.50 0.37
N HIS A 216 -16.37 -12.59 -0.34
CA HIS A 216 -16.68 -13.96 0.10
C HIS A 216 -15.98 -14.30 1.43
N ASN A 217 -14.76 -13.79 1.63
CA ASN A 217 -14.06 -13.96 2.90
C ASN A 217 -14.81 -13.26 4.04
N THR A 218 -15.36 -12.07 3.77
CA THR A 218 -16.19 -11.30 4.70
C THR A 218 -17.50 -12.02 5.01
N ASP A 219 -18.20 -12.56 4.00
CA ASP A 219 -19.45 -13.31 4.21
C ASP A 219 -19.23 -14.52 5.11
N ARG A 220 -18.15 -15.29 4.89
CA ARG A 220 -17.77 -16.42 5.76
C ARG A 220 -17.43 -15.98 7.18
N LEU A 221 -16.82 -14.80 7.33
CA LEU A 221 -16.52 -14.23 8.64
C LEU A 221 -17.82 -13.89 9.37
N CYS A 222 -18.75 -13.23 8.71
CA CYS A 222 -20.06 -12.90 9.24
C CYS A 222 -20.83 -14.15 9.68
N ASP A 223 -20.88 -15.19 8.84
CA ASP A 223 -21.52 -16.47 9.18
C ASP A 223 -20.90 -17.12 10.43
N ARG A 224 -19.56 -17.16 10.51
CA ARG A 224 -18.84 -17.72 11.67
C ARG A 224 -19.16 -16.99 12.98
N PHE A 225 -19.32 -15.68 12.94
CA PHE A 225 -19.62 -14.85 14.11
C PHE A 225 -21.12 -14.65 14.34
N GLY A 226 -21.99 -15.24 13.50
CA GLY A 226 -23.44 -15.10 13.61
C GLY A 226 -23.96 -13.69 13.33
N ILE A 227 -23.24 -12.89 12.53
CA ILE A 227 -23.61 -11.52 12.21
C ILE A 227 -24.73 -11.52 11.15
N THR A 228 -25.90 -11.01 11.50
CA THR A 228 -27.06 -11.07 10.60
C THR A 228 -26.98 -10.02 9.48
N ARG A 229 -27.82 -10.19 8.45
CA ARG A 229 -27.92 -9.21 7.36
C ARG A 229 -28.43 -7.86 7.87
N GLU A 230 -29.38 -7.87 8.80
CA GLU A 230 -29.97 -6.68 9.39
C GLU A 230 -28.93 -5.88 10.18
N GLU A 231 -28.03 -6.55 10.90
CA GLU A 231 -26.94 -5.91 11.63
C GLU A 231 -25.94 -5.23 10.68
N GLN A 232 -25.60 -5.90 9.57
CA GLN A 232 -24.73 -5.34 8.53
C GLN A 232 -25.36 -4.12 7.87
N ASP A 233 -26.62 -4.21 7.47
CA ASP A 233 -27.36 -3.11 6.82
C ASP A 233 -27.55 -1.93 7.77
N ALA A 234 -27.83 -2.18 9.05
CA ALA A 234 -27.94 -1.14 10.07
C ALA A 234 -26.60 -0.39 10.26
N TYR A 235 -25.48 -1.13 10.29
CA TYR A 235 -24.16 -0.52 10.38
C TYR A 235 -23.82 0.31 9.12
N ALA A 236 -24.11 -0.22 7.93
CA ALA A 236 -23.90 0.48 6.66
C ALA A 236 -24.70 1.78 6.60
N LEU A 237 -25.99 1.74 6.93
CA LEU A 237 -26.87 2.91 6.99
C LEU A 237 -26.33 3.96 7.96
N ARG A 238 -25.95 3.56 9.17
CA ARG A 238 -25.35 4.44 10.17
C ARG A 238 -24.10 5.15 9.63
N SER A 239 -23.21 4.40 8.98
CA SER A 239 -21.98 4.94 8.39
C SER A 239 -22.28 5.98 7.31
N HIS A 240 -23.20 5.69 6.38
CA HIS A 240 -23.60 6.63 5.33
C HIS A 240 -24.27 7.90 5.89
N GLN A 241 -25.15 7.76 6.88
CA GLN A 241 -25.79 8.90 7.54
C GLN A 241 -24.78 9.78 8.28
N ALA A 242 -23.84 9.17 9.01
CA ALA A 242 -22.78 9.89 9.70
C ALA A 242 -21.87 10.65 8.72
N ALA A 243 -21.46 10.00 7.63
CA ALA A 243 -20.64 10.63 6.59
C ALA A 243 -21.36 11.81 5.93
N ASN A 244 -22.65 11.67 5.59
CA ASN A 244 -23.45 12.74 5.00
C ASN A 244 -23.63 13.91 5.98
N LYS A 245 -23.84 13.63 7.28
CA LYS A 245 -23.95 14.67 8.31
C LYS A 245 -22.68 15.52 8.38
N VAL A 246 -21.51 14.89 8.49
CA VAL A 246 -20.22 15.60 8.56
C VAL A 246 -19.94 16.35 7.25
N ALA A 247 -20.23 15.74 6.10
CA ALA A 247 -20.04 16.39 4.80
C ALA A 247 -20.91 17.65 4.62
N ARG A 248 -22.13 17.66 5.16
CA ARG A 248 -22.99 18.85 5.17
C ARG A 248 -22.48 19.93 6.11
N GLN A 249 -22.01 19.54 7.30
CA GLN A 249 -21.43 20.47 8.28
C GLN A 249 -20.16 21.15 7.77
N ALA A 250 -19.32 20.44 7.02
CA ALA A 250 -18.09 21.01 6.44
C ALA A 250 -18.34 21.96 5.24
N ARG A 251 -19.58 22.05 4.74
CA ARG A 251 -19.97 22.92 3.60
C ARG A 251 -20.72 24.19 4.03
N GLY A 252 -21.14 24.28 5.29
CA GLY A 252 -21.77 25.46 5.88
C GLY A 252 -20.78 26.23 6.72
#